data_AF-A0A1G2EDX0-F1
#
_entry.id   AF-A0A1G2EDX0-F1
#
_cell.length_a   1.000
_cell.length_b   1.000
_cell.length_c   1.000
_cell.angle_alpha   90.00
_cell.angle_beta   90.00
_cell.angle_gamma   90.00
#
_symmetry.space_group_name_H-M   'P 1'
#
loop_
_entity.id
_entity.type
_entity.pdbx_description
1 polymer ?
#
loop_
_entity_poly.entity_id
_entity_poly.type
_entity_poly.pdbx_seq_one_letter_code
_entity_poly.pdbx_strand_id
1 'polypeptide(L)'
;MPKEAVIRKKAVAILTSAKWVSWYAPKVKFHETDIFGVFDLICWEKSSKNLKFIQLTTLPNLSSRRKKIQGFFKKNRITKKSVEVEIWAWNSRQKNFKIELI
;
A
#
# COMPACT_ATOMS: atom_id res chain seq x y z
N MET A 1 11.17 3.26 -15.75
CA MET A 1 10.51 2.87 -14.48
C MET A 1 9.22 2.14 -14.79
N PRO A 2 8.90 1.01 -14.14
CA PRO A 2 7.59 0.39 -14.31
C PRO A 2 6.50 1.40 -13.96
N LYS A 3 5.52 1.57 -14.85
CA LYS A 3 4.36 2.43 -14.59
C LYS A 3 3.65 1.88 -13.35
N GLU A 4 3.21 2.75 -12.46
CA GLU A 4 2.54 2.39 -11.19
C GLU A 4 1.41 1.38 -11.40
N ALA A 5 0.67 1.50 -12.51
CA ALA A 5 -0.36 0.55 -12.93
C ALA A 5 0.12 -0.91 -13.04
N VAL A 6 1.36 -1.12 -13.50
CA VAL A 6 1.98 -2.46 -13.60
C VAL A 6 2.27 -3.03 -12.22
N ILE A 7 2.82 -2.21 -11.32
CA ILE A 7 3.10 -2.62 -9.94
C ILE A 7 1.78 -2.97 -9.24
N ARG A 8 0.75 -2.12 -9.40
CA ARG A 8 -0.58 -2.36 -8.84
C ARG A 8 -1.21 -3.65 -9.33
N LYS A 9 -1.19 -3.91 -10.64
CA LYS A 9 -1.71 -5.17 -11.21
C LYS A 9 -1.05 -6.40 -10.60
N LYS A 10 0.26 -6.35 -10.35
CA LYS A 10 1.01 -7.44 -9.70
C LYS A 10 0.63 -7.61 -8.23
N ALA A 11 0.53 -6.52 -7.48
CA ALA A 11 0.15 -6.56 -6.08
C ALA A 11 -1.27 -7.13 -5.91
N VAL A 12 -2.23 -6.66 -6.71
CA VAL A 12 -3.62 -7.16 -6.69
C VAL A 12 -3.68 -8.64 -7.03
N ALA A 13 -2.89 -9.13 -7.99
CA ALA A 13 -2.84 -10.55 -8.32
C ALA A 13 -2.37 -11.41 -7.13
N ILE A 14 -1.33 -10.97 -6.43
CA ILE A 14 -0.82 -11.65 -5.22
C ILE A 14 -1.91 -11.67 -4.13
N LEU A 15 -2.51 -10.51 -3.84
CA LEU A 15 -3.54 -10.36 -2.82
C LEU A 15 -4.79 -11.21 -3.12
N THR A 16 -5.21 -11.23 -4.38
CA THR A 16 -6.34 -12.05 -4.84
C THR A 16 -6.05 -13.54 -4.66
N SER A 17 -4.83 -13.99 -5.03
CA SER A 17 -4.42 -15.39 -4.82
C SER A 17 -4.39 -15.78 -3.33
N ALA A 18 -4.10 -14.81 -2.46
CA ALA A 18 -4.13 -14.94 -1.02
C ALA A 18 -5.53 -14.71 -0.39
N LYS A 19 -6.60 -14.66 -1.20
CA LYS A 19 -8.01 -14.48 -0.76
C LYS A 19 -8.31 -13.13 -0.08
N TRP A 20 -7.53 -12.10 -0.38
CA TRP A 20 -7.83 -10.73 0.03
C TRP A 20 -8.79 -10.08 -0.96
N VAL A 21 -9.75 -9.31 -0.44
CA VAL A 21 -10.53 -8.35 -1.22
C VAL A 21 -9.76 -7.04 -1.24
N SER A 22 -9.45 -6.50 -2.42
CA SER A 22 -8.64 -5.29 -2.56
C SER A 22 -9.41 -4.18 -3.25
N TRP A 23 -9.36 -2.98 -2.66
CA TRP A 23 -9.86 -1.74 -3.23
C TRP A 23 -8.69 -0.82 -3.56
N TYR A 24 -8.76 -0.19 -4.72
CA TYR A 24 -7.91 0.93 -5.12
C TYR A 24 -8.79 1.96 -5.80
N ALA A 25 -8.47 3.24 -5.63
CA ALA A 25 -9.29 4.26 -6.24
C ALA A 25 -9.14 4.26 -7.79
N PRO A 26 -10.25 4.51 -8.51
CA PRO A 26 -10.24 4.68 -9.96
C PRO A 26 -9.38 5.88 -10.33
N LYS A 27 -8.93 5.97 -11.60
CA LYS A 27 -8.09 7.07 -12.10
C LYS A 27 -8.81 8.43 -11.95
N VAL A 28 -8.73 9.06 -10.78
CA VAL A 28 -9.15 10.42 -10.53
C VAL A 28 -7.94 11.14 -9.94
N LYS A 29 -7.68 12.37 -10.40
CA LYS A 29 -6.56 13.18 -9.92
C LYS A 29 -6.77 13.47 -8.43
N PHE A 30 -6.07 12.77 -7.54
CA PHE A 30 -6.27 12.87 -6.09
C PHE A 30 -5.86 14.24 -5.53
N HIS A 31 -6.72 14.79 -4.67
CA HIS A 31 -6.35 15.73 -3.61
C HIS A 31 -5.85 14.94 -2.40
N GLU A 32 -4.96 15.52 -1.59
CA GLU A 32 -4.39 14.89 -0.38
C GLU A 32 -5.41 14.59 0.74
N THR A 33 -6.70 14.83 0.51
CA THR A 33 -7.80 14.60 1.45
C THR A 33 -8.42 13.21 1.38
N ASP A 34 -8.10 12.42 0.34
CA ASP A 34 -8.56 11.03 0.21
C ASP A 34 -7.54 10.07 0.84
N ILE A 35 -8.03 8.99 1.48
CA ILE A 35 -7.20 7.91 2.02
C ILE A 35 -6.28 7.30 0.96
N PHE A 36 -6.71 7.35 -0.31
CA PHE A 36 -5.92 6.92 -1.45
C PHE A 36 -4.79 7.88 -1.86
N GLY A 37 -4.72 9.07 -1.27
CA GLY A 37 -3.56 9.95 -1.35
C GLY A 37 -2.38 9.48 -0.48
N VAL A 38 -2.64 8.59 0.48
CA VAL A 38 -1.65 8.03 1.42
C VAL A 38 -1.37 6.55 1.18
N PHE A 39 -2.37 5.79 0.72
CA PHE A 39 -2.27 4.35 0.44
C PHE A 39 -2.80 4.02 -0.94
N ASP A 40 -2.14 3.14 -1.68
CA ASP A 40 -2.60 2.76 -3.03
C ASP A 40 -3.68 1.67 -3.00
N LEU A 41 -3.67 0.84 -1.96
CA LEU A 41 -4.58 -0.29 -1.78
C LEU A 41 -5.09 -0.35 -0.34
N ILE A 42 -6.36 -0.68 -0.20
CA ILE A 42 -6.98 -1.12 1.05
C ILE A 42 -7.41 -2.56 0.83
N CYS A 43 -7.07 -3.45 1.74
CA CYS A 43 -7.33 -4.88 1.60
C CYS A 43 -8.03 -5.40 2.85
N TRP A 44 -8.98 -6.30 2.65
CA TRP A 44 -9.66 -7.00 3.72
C TRP A 44 -9.61 -8.51 3.48
N GLU A 45 -9.17 -9.24 4.49
CA GLU A 45 -9.15 -10.70 4.45
C GLU A 45 -10.44 -11.25 5.06
N LYS A 46 -11.21 -11.99 4.26
CA LYS A 46 -12.53 -12.51 4.68
C LYS A 46 -12.43 -13.42 5.90
N SER A 47 -11.36 -14.20 6.00
CA SER A 47 -11.21 -15.25 7.04
C SER A 47 -10.79 -14.68 8.39
N SER A 48 -9.74 -13.85 8.42
CA SER A 48 -9.21 -13.26 9.67
C SER A 48 -9.95 -12.00 10.10
N LYS A 49 -10.74 -11.42 9.19
CA LYS A 49 -11.34 -10.08 9.31
C LYS A 49 -10.31 -8.96 9.45
N ASN A 50 -9.04 -9.22 9.12
CA ASN A 50 -7.98 -8.23 9.19
C ASN A 50 -8.07 -7.23 8.05
N LEU A 51 -7.68 -5.99 8.36
CA LEU A 51 -7.67 -4.89 7.42
C LEU A 51 -6.24 -4.39 7.24
N LYS A 52 -5.84 -4.26 5.97
CA LYS A 52 -4.47 -3.97 5.57
C LYS A 52 -4.44 -2.80 4.59
N PHE A 53 -3.63 -1.79 4.91
CA PHE A 53 -3.36 -0.65 4.05
C PHE A 53 -2.00 -0.82 3.41
N ILE A 54 -1.93 -0.71 2.08
CA ILE A 54 -0.69 -0.93 1.35
C ILE A 54 -0.37 0.31 0.53
N GLN A 55 0.84 0.82 0.72
CA GLN A 55 1.45 1.77 -0.20
C GLN A 55 2.40 1.02 -1.14
N LEU A 56 2.16 1.13 -2.44
CA LEU A 56 3.04 0.63 -3.48
C LEU A 56 4.14 1.65 -3.76
N THR A 57 5.34 1.14 -4.03
CA THR A 57 6.47 1.98 -4.40
C THR A 57 7.53 1.16 -5.14
N THR A 58 8.67 1.79 -5.44
CA THR A 58 9.89 1.13 -5.91
C THR A 58 10.95 1.14 -4.80
N LEU A 59 11.92 0.24 -4.86
CA LEU A 59 12.99 0.17 -3.84
C LEU A 59 13.67 1.52 -3.53
N PRO A 60 14.04 2.36 -4.51
CA PRO A 60 14.67 3.66 -4.22
C PRO A 60 13.77 4.61 -3.41
N ASN A 61 12.45 4.47 -3.54
CA ASN A 61 11.46 5.35 -2.92
C ASN A 61 10.92 4.79 -1.59
N LEU A 62 11.42 3.66 -1.09
CA LEU A 62 10.93 3.03 0.13
C LEU A 62 11.08 3.95 1.36
N SER A 63 12.26 4.58 1.52
CA SER A 63 12.54 5.46 2.66
C SER A 63 11.67 6.72 2.68
N SER A 64 11.43 7.33 1.51
CA SER A 64 10.58 8.52 1.42
C SER A 64 9.11 8.20 1.70
N ARG A 65 8.62 7.04 1.24
CA ARG A 65 7.25 6.59 1.55
C ARG A 65 7.07 6.24 3.02
N ARG A 66 8.05 5.61 3.66
CA ARG A 66 8.06 5.38 5.12
C ARG A 66 7.87 6.69 5.89
N LYS A 67 8.70 7.70 5.60
CA LYS A 67 8.62 9.00 6.25
C LYS A 67 7.26 9.69 6.02
N LYS A 68 6.71 9.60 4.81
CA LYS A 68 5.38 10.16 4.48
C LYS A 68 4.29 9.54 5.35
N ILE A 69 4.24 8.20 5.44
CA ILE A 69 3.21 7.50 6.22
C ILE A 69 3.36 7.77 7.72
N GLN A 70 4.59 7.70 8.25
CA GLN A 70 4.86 8.02 9.66
C GLN A 70 4.51 9.48 9.99
N GLY A 71 4.83 10.41 9.09
CA GLY A 71 4.46 11.82 9.21
C GLY A 71 2.94 12.02 9.22
N PHE A 72 2.21 11.33 8.34
CA PHE A 72 0.75 11.35 8.31
C PHE A 72 0.15 10.83 9.63
N PHE A 73 0.64 9.72 10.18
CA PHE A 73 0.18 9.21 11.47
C PHE A 73 0.46 10.17 12.62
N LYS A 74 1.68 10.74 12.67
CA LYS A 74 2.05 11.72 13.69
C LYS A 74 1.18 12.96 13.63
N LYS A 75 0.95 13.51 12.43
CA LYS A 75 0.13 14.72 12.21
C LYS A 75 -1.32 14.51 12.65
N ASN A 76 -1.88 13.34 12.37
CA ASN A 76 -3.30 13.05 12.63
C ASN A 76 -3.54 12.26 13.94
N ARG A 77 -2.51 12.03 14.76
CA ARG A 77 -2.58 11.28 16.04
C ARG A 77 -3.21 9.89 15.90
N ILE A 78 -2.97 9.23 14.77
CA ILE A 78 -3.52 7.89 14.49
C ILE A 78 -2.72 6.85 15.28
N THR A 79 -3.42 6.01 16.04
CA THR A 79 -2.81 4.86 16.76
C THR A 79 -3.01 3.58 15.97
N LYS A 80 -1.96 2.77 15.81
CA LYS A 80 -1.92 1.60 14.91
C LYS A 80 -2.67 0.35 15.41
N LYS A 81 -3.58 0.50 16.38
CA LYS A 81 -4.05 -0.66 17.16
C LYS A 81 -4.97 -1.63 16.38
N SER A 82 -5.47 -1.26 15.21
CA SER A 82 -6.52 -2.03 14.52
C SER A 82 -6.26 -2.33 13.04
N VAL A 83 -5.14 -1.88 12.48
CA VAL A 83 -4.89 -1.97 11.02
C VAL A 83 -3.43 -2.27 10.71
N GLU A 84 -3.18 -3.22 9.82
CA GLU A 84 -1.84 -3.48 9.29
C GLU A 84 -1.51 -2.43 8.22
N VAL A 85 -0.32 -1.85 8.29
CA VAL A 85 0.12 -0.84 7.33
C VAL A 85 1.43 -1.29 6.72
N GLU A 86 1.43 -1.53 5.42
CA GLU A 86 2.58 -2.09 4.71
C GLU A 86 3.03 -1.19 3.56
N ILE A 87 4.33 -1.19 3.29
CA ILE A 87 4.89 -0.64 2.06
C ILE A 87 5.41 -1.80 1.21
N TRP A 88 4.90 -1.90 0.00
CA TRP A 88 5.32 -2.91 -0.97
C TRP A 88 6.20 -2.25 -2.04
N ALA A 89 7.50 -2.42 -1.89
CA ALA A 89 8.47 -1.88 -2.82
C ALA A 89 8.82 -2.91 -3.90
N TRP A 90 8.46 -2.61 -5.15
CA TRP A 90 8.78 -3.48 -6.28
C TRP A 90 10.29 -3.49 -6.57
N ASN A 91 10.88 -4.68 -6.50
CA ASN A 91 12.22 -4.95 -6.97
C ASN A 91 12.16 -5.43 -8.42
N SER A 92 12.50 -4.54 -9.35
CA SER A 92 12.48 -4.86 -10.79
C SER A 92 13.48 -5.95 -11.19
N ARG A 93 14.62 -6.07 -10.47
CA ARG A 93 15.66 -7.07 -10.77
C ARG A 93 15.22 -8.47 -10.39
N GLN A 94 14.67 -8.62 -9.18
CA GLN A 94 14.22 -9.90 -8.64
C GLN A 94 12.77 -10.24 -8.97
N LYS A 95 12.04 -9.30 -9.61
CA LYS A 95 10.61 -9.41 -9.94
C LYS A 95 9.74 -9.80 -8.73
N ASN A 96 10.04 -9.23 -7.57
CA ASN A 96 9.30 -9.46 -6.32
C ASN A 96 9.03 -8.14 -5.58
N PHE A 97 8.24 -8.22 -4.51
CA PHE A 97 8.03 -7.12 -3.58
C PHE A 97 8.90 -7.30 -2.34
N LYS A 98 9.60 -6.24 -1.95
CA LYS A 98 10.08 -6.09 -0.58
C LYS A 98 8.94 -5.46 0.23
N ILE A 99 8.44 -6.19 1.21
CA ILE A 99 7.35 -5.76 2.09
C ILE A 99 7.95 -5.22 3.39
N GLU A 100 7.44 -4.10 3.85
CA GLU A 100 7.83 -3.50 5.14
C GLU A 100 6.58 -3.11 5.92
N LEU A 101 6.43 -3.66 7.12
CA LEU A 101 5.37 -3.27 8.07
C LEU A 101 5.78 -1.95 8.75
N ILE A 102 4.86 -0.99 8.79
CA ILE A 102 5.12 0.36 9.31
C ILE A 102 4.76 0.50 10.76
#